data_AF-A0A948DJC0-F1
#
_entry.id   AF-A0A948DJC0-F1
#
_cell.length_a   1.000
_cell.length_b   1.000
_cell.length_c   1.000
_cell.angle_alpha   90.00
_cell.angle_beta   90.00
_cell.angle_gamma   90.00
#
_symmetry.space_group_name_H-M   'P 1'
#
loop_
_entity.id
_entity.type
_entity.pdbx_description
1 polymer ?
#
loop_
_entity_poly.entity_id
_entity_poly.type
_entity_poly.pdbx_seq_one_letter_code
_entity_poly.pdbx_strand_id
1 'polypeptide(L)'
;MKVIVLVLVCFIIILSSCASTPPSPVSVHHEWGTLKEVILGSGKDLTLPPWLPDMRSPDPNFTEFLKKYGGMKYKDVNPESAKKVIEQQDHLAKVLESRGVIVHRVDHFPFPEEENYVAKGINFVFPRDPILVIDNNFIEISLRSPFRRKEKFAIRPFVEKFIDDPRVNFVSIPPASPHLDERGPFLEGGDVLLNGYEIYVGNSGVASDQNGTAWLQNYLGPKYKVHEIKLKPDVLHLDCAMALLRPGLGLLYKDGILSELPDSLKGWDWITVTKEEADKLGCNVLILDDKTVIADPQHARIIKEMRKKGVEVIEVPYDEVSKFLGAFRCSHHPLIRESKLK
;
A
#
# COMPACT_ATOMS: atom_id res chain seq x y z
N MET A 1 -27.25 67.92 -45.12
CA MET A 1 -26.40 66.77 -44.71
C MET A 1 -26.29 66.76 -43.19
N LYS A 2 -26.96 65.84 -42.50
CA LYS A 2 -26.76 65.55 -41.07
C LYS A 2 -26.26 64.11 -40.99
N VAL A 3 -25.03 63.93 -40.53
CA VAL A 3 -24.41 62.61 -40.34
C VAL A 3 -24.77 62.13 -38.93
N ILE A 4 -25.47 61.01 -38.84
CA ILE A 4 -25.75 60.30 -37.60
C ILE A 4 -24.55 59.39 -37.33
N VAL A 5 -23.85 59.61 -36.23
CA VAL A 5 -22.79 58.71 -35.74
C VAL A 5 -23.46 57.67 -34.85
N LEU A 6 -23.51 56.43 -35.33
CA LEU A 6 -24.00 55.27 -34.59
C LEU A 6 -22.85 54.73 -33.73
N VAL A 7 -22.94 54.89 -32.41
CA VAL A 7 -21.98 54.28 -31.47
C VAL A 7 -22.39 52.83 -31.25
N LEU A 8 -21.62 51.90 -31.81
CA LEU A 8 -21.78 50.47 -31.61
C LEU A 8 -21.12 50.06 -30.29
N VAL A 9 -21.91 49.80 -29.26
CA VAL A 9 -21.42 49.25 -27.99
C VAL A 9 -21.33 47.73 -28.12
N CYS A 10 -20.10 47.22 -28.33
CA CYS A 10 -19.83 45.78 -28.26
C CYS A 10 -19.88 45.31 -26.80
N PHE A 11 -20.92 44.56 -26.44
CA PHE A 11 -20.91 43.74 -25.22
C PHE A 11 -20.01 42.52 -25.45
N ILE A 12 -18.81 42.55 -24.85
CA ILE A 12 -17.97 41.35 -24.74
C ILE A 12 -18.57 40.49 -23.63
N ILE A 13 -19.30 39.44 -24.01
CA ILE A 13 -19.68 38.37 -23.09
C ILE A 13 -18.41 37.54 -22.84
N ILE A 14 -17.74 37.79 -21.72
CA ILE A 14 -16.68 36.90 -21.23
C ILE A 14 -17.38 35.65 -20.69
N LEU A 15 -17.48 34.62 -21.53
CA LEU A 15 -17.77 33.26 -21.07
C LEU A 15 -16.58 32.83 -20.22
N SER A 16 -16.71 32.98 -18.89
CA SER A 16 -15.80 32.39 -17.93
C SER A 16 -15.94 30.86 -18.04
N SER A 17 -15.13 30.23 -18.87
CA SER A 17 -14.94 28.79 -18.77
C SER A 17 -14.35 28.54 -17.38
N CYS A 18 -15.10 27.91 -16.48
CA CYS A 18 -14.52 27.29 -15.30
C CYS A 18 -13.50 26.27 -15.78
N ALA A 19 -12.24 26.68 -15.91
CA ALA A 19 -11.13 25.76 -16.07
C ALA A 19 -11.14 24.91 -14.80
N SER A 20 -11.57 23.66 -14.91
CA SER A 20 -11.48 22.71 -13.83
C SER A 20 -10.04 22.66 -13.36
N THR A 21 -9.80 22.92 -12.07
CA THR A 21 -8.48 22.75 -11.47
C THR A 21 -7.92 21.39 -11.86
N PRO A 22 -6.68 21.32 -12.40
CA PRO A 22 -6.10 20.05 -12.83
C PRO A 22 -6.00 19.10 -11.63
N PRO A 23 -6.22 17.78 -11.84
CA PRO A 23 -6.18 16.80 -10.76
C PRO A 23 -4.82 16.80 -10.06
N SER A 24 -4.83 16.51 -8.76
CA SER A 24 -3.59 16.37 -7.97
C SER A 24 -2.67 15.30 -8.59
N PRO A 25 -1.35 15.52 -8.62
CA PRO A 25 -0.41 14.53 -9.13
C PRO A 25 -0.23 13.30 -8.23
N VAL A 26 -0.79 13.32 -7.03
CA VAL A 26 -1.03 12.13 -6.20
C VAL A 26 -2.48 12.14 -5.74
N SER A 27 -3.18 11.01 -5.87
CA SER A 27 -4.61 10.94 -5.53
C SER A 27 -5.05 9.50 -5.36
N VAL A 28 -5.42 9.10 -4.14
CA VAL A 28 -5.99 7.76 -3.87
C VAL A 28 -7.15 7.86 -2.88
N HIS A 29 -8.37 7.54 -3.33
CA HIS A 29 -9.58 7.61 -2.50
C HIS A 29 -10.04 6.28 -1.93
N HIS A 30 -9.84 5.20 -2.69
CA HIS A 30 -10.26 3.84 -2.31
C HIS A 30 -9.45 2.79 -3.06
N GLU A 31 -9.45 1.55 -2.58
CA GLU A 31 -8.63 0.45 -3.12
C GLU A 31 -8.93 0.10 -4.60
N TRP A 32 -10.15 0.36 -5.08
CA TRP A 32 -10.61 -0.01 -6.44
C TRP A 32 -10.68 1.15 -7.44
N GLY A 33 -10.07 2.29 -7.14
CA GLY A 33 -9.92 3.34 -8.16
C GLY A 33 -8.98 2.84 -9.26
N THR A 34 -9.17 3.27 -10.51
CA THR A 34 -8.36 2.78 -11.63
C THR A 34 -6.90 3.16 -11.43
N LEU A 35 -6.03 2.18 -11.25
CA LEU A 35 -4.61 2.38 -11.00
C LEU A 35 -3.95 3.05 -12.21
N LYS A 36 -3.23 4.16 -11.98
CA LYS A 36 -2.53 4.91 -13.04
C LYS A 36 -1.03 5.02 -12.79
N GLU A 37 -0.62 5.15 -11.54
CA GLU A 37 0.79 5.33 -11.19
C GLU A 37 1.08 4.67 -9.85
N VAL A 38 2.20 3.94 -9.78
CA VAL A 38 2.52 3.06 -8.67
C VAL A 38 4.02 3.00 -8.42
N ILE A 39 4.41 2.84 -7.16
CA ILE A 39 5.74 2.39 -6.77
C ILE A 39 5.67 0.88 -6.58
N LEU A 40 6.56 0.15 -7.23
CA LEU A 40 6.66 -1.30 -7.16
C LEU A 40 8.01 -1.71 -6.57
N GLY A 41 7.95 -2.66 -5.65
CA GLY A 41 9.11 -3.19 -4.97
C GLY A 41 10.07 -3.94 -5.88
N SER A 42 11.27 -4.20 -5.37
CA SER A 42 12.31 -4.94 -6.10
C SER A 42 13.14 -5.82 -5.18
N GLY A 43 13.39 -7.04 -5.65
CA GLY A 43 14.22 -8.04 -4.99
C GLY A 43 15.68 -7.97 -5.40
N LYS A 44 16.05 -7.08 -6.35
CA LYS A 44 17.41 -6.99 -6.90
C LYS A 44 18.46 -6.69 -5.83
N ASP A 45 18.09 -5.88 -4.84
CA ASP A 45 18.95 -5.52 -3.71
C ASP A 45 18.40 -6.00 -2.36
N LEU A 46 17.60 -7.07 -2.38
CA LEU A 46 16.98 -7.64 -1.18
C LEU A 46 18.04 -8.07 -0.16
N THR A 47 17.98 -7.46 1.02
CA THR A 47 18.78 -7.82 2.18
C THR A 47 17.86 -8.52 3.17
N LEU A 48 18.28 -9.68 3.68
CA LEU A 48 17.51 -10.36 4.70
C LEU A 48 17.39 -9.48 5.95
N PRO A 49 16.21 -9.37 6.58
CA PRO A 49 16.06 -8.64 7.82
C PRO A 49 17.11 -9.09 8.84
N PRO A 50 17.79 -8.15 9.54
CA PRO A 50 18.64 -8.54 10.64
C PRO A 50 17.78 -9.19 11.73
N TRP A 51 18.28 -10.23 12.40
CA TRP A 51 17.59 -10.72 13.58
C TRP A 51 17.62 -9.66 14.68
N LEU A 52 16.45 -9.27 15.18
CA LEU A 52 16.32 -8.42 16.37
C LEU A 52 15.66 -9.20 17.51
N PRO A 53 16.04 -8.97 18.79
CA PRO A 53 15.49 -9.69 19.93
C PRO A 53 13.97 -9.58 20.09
N ASP A 54 13.36 -8.51 19.59
CA ASP A 54 11.93 -8.23 19.65
C ASP A 54 11.16 -8.71 18.41
N MET A 55 11.84 -9.27 17.40
CA MET A 55 11.17 -9.90 16.27
C MET A 55 10.34 -11.08 16.74
N ARG A 56 9.02 -10.96 16.57
CA ARG A 56 8.05 -12.02 16.86
C ARG A 56 7.86 -12.84 15.59
N SER A 57 8.48 -14.02 15.52
CA SER A 57 8.17 -15.03 14.50
C SER A 57 7.57 -16.26 15.17
N PRO A 58 6.36 -16.70 14.76
CA PRO A 58 5.81 -17.97 15.24
C PRO A 58 6.54 -19.19 14.63
N ASP A 59 7.38 -19.00 13.60
CA ASP A 59 8.20 -20.05 12.98
C ASP A 59 9.63 -20.06 13.55
N PRO A 60 10.02 -21.12 14.29
CA PRO A 60 11.39 -21.30 14.77
C PRO A 60 12.43 -21.42 13.65
N ASN A 61 12.07 -22.03 12.51
CA ASN A 61 12.99 -22.20 11.39
C ASN A 61 13.34 -20.86 10.76
N PHE A 62 12.34 -20.00 10.56
CA PHE A 62 12.56 -18.63 10.11
C PHE A 62 13.43 -17.84 11.11
N THR A 63 13.23 -18.04 12.41
CA THR A 63 14.05 -17.41 13.45
C THR A 63 15.51 -17.84 13.36
N GLU A 64 15.80 -19.14 13.24
CA GLU A 64 17.16 -19.66 13.08
C GLU A 64 17.80 -19.19 11.77
N PHE A 65 17.01 -19.15 10.69
CA PHE A 65 17.45 -18.65 9.40
C PHE A 65 17.89 -17.19 9.48
N LEU A 66 17.09 -16.30 10.10
CA LEU A 66 17.46 -14.90 10.29
C LEU A 66 18.65 -14.73 11.24
N LYS A 67 18.77 -15.54 12.29
CA LYS A 67 19.96 -15.52 13.16
C LYS A 67 21.25 -15.87 12.39
N LYS A 68 21.16 -16.78 11.42
CA LYS A 68 22.31 -17.23 10.65
C LYS A 68 22.66 -16.32 9.47
N TYR A 69 21.65 -15.80 8.76
CA TYR A 69 21.83 -15.10 7.49
C TYR A 69 21.31 -13.66 7.47
N GLY A 70 20.70 -13.19 8.57
CA GLY A 70 20.15 -11.84 8.67
C GLY A 70 21.21 -10.77 8.39
N GLY A 71 20.85 -9.76 7.59
CA GLY A 71 21.75 -8.72 7.12
C GLY A 71 22.61 -9.08 5.89
N MET A 72 22.56 -10.33 5.42
CA MET A 72 23.20 -10.74 4.16
C MET A 72 22.28 -10.42 2.96
N LYS A 73 22.86 -10.23 1.77
CA LYS A 73 22.08 -10.13 0.53
C LYS A 73 21.45 -11.48 0.22
N TYR A 74 20.17 -11.49 -0.11
CA TYR A 74 19.43 -12.74 -0.31
C TYR A 74 19.98 -13.56 -1.48
N LYS A 75 20.44 -12.89 -2.54
CA LYS A 75 21.10 -13.52 -3.69
C LYS A 75 22.37 -14.29 -3.34
N ASP A 76 23.03 -13.96 -2.23
CA ASP A 76 24.25 -14.66 -1.77
C ASP A 76 23.90 -15.87 -0.88
N VAL A 77 22.69 -15.87 -0.29
CA VAL A 77 22.19 -16.94 0.59
C VAL A 77 21.42 -18.00 -0.19
N ASN A 78 20.57 -17.56 -1.14
CA ASN A 78 19.77 -18.44 -2.00
C ASN A 78 19.64 -17.82 -3.42
N PRO A 79 20.65 -18.02 -4.29
CA PRO A 79 20.69 -17.41 -5.62
C PRO A 79 19.51 -17.79 -6.52
N GLU A 80 19.07 -19.05 -6.46
CA GLU A 80 17.98 -19.56 -7.31
C GLU A 80 16.64 -18.93 -6.94
N SER A 81 16.33 -18.87 -5.64
CA SER A 81 15.14 -18.19 -5.14
C SER A 81 15.20 -16.69 -5.43
N ALA A 82 16.33 -16.03 -5.17
CA ALA A 82 16.50 -14.60 -5.45
C ALA A 82 16.24 -14.26 -6.92
N LYS A 83 16.70 -15.11 -7.85
CA LYS A 83 16.41 -14.96 -9.29
C LYS A 83 14.90 -15.02 -9.57
N LYS A 84 14.19 -16.00 -9.00
CA LYS A 84 12.74 -16.14 -9.17
C LYS A 84 11.96 -14.95 -8.59
N VAL A 85 12.35 -14.43 -7.42
CA VAL A 85 11.76 -13.22 -6.83
C VAL A 85 11.84 -12.05 -7.81
N ILE A 86 13.02 -11.81 -8.38
CA ILE A 86 13.24 -10.74 -9.35
C ILE A 86 12.40 -10.96 -10.60
N GLU A 87 12.37 -12.18 -11.14
CA GLU A 87 11.57 -12.53 -12.33
C GLU A 87 10.07 -12.31 -12.11
N GLN A 88 9.53 -12.69 -10.94
CA GLN A 88 8.11 -12.49 -10.61
C GLN A 88 7.76 -11.00 -10.49
N GLN A 89 8.60 -10.19 -9.86
CA GLN A 89 8.39 -8.74 -9.75
C GLN A 89 8.55 -8.02 -11.09
N ASP A 90 9.53 -8.41 -11.90
CA ASP A 90 9.71 -7.85 -13.25
C ASP A 90 8.56 -8.24 -14.18
N HIS A 91 8.00 -9.45 -14.02
CA HIS A 91 6.80 -9.85 -14.73
C HIS A 91 5.59 -9.00 -14.29
N LEU A 92 5.38 -8.81 -12.99
CA LEU A 92 4.32 -7.93 -12.49
C LEU A 92 4.45 -6.51 -13.03
N ALA A 93 5.66 -5.93 -13.05
CA ALA A 93 5.92 -4.62 -13.64
C ALA A 93 5.43 -4.54 -15.10
N LYS A 94 5.82 -5.52 -15.94
CA LYS A 94 5.39 -5.59 -17.35
C LYS A 94 3.87 -5.74 -17.50
N VAL A 95 3.23 -6.52 -16.63
CA VAL A 95 1.77 -6.68 -16.61
C VAL A 95 1.08 -5.34 -16.32
N LEU A 96 1.63 -4.54 -15.41
CA LEU A 96 1.12 -3.20 -15.07
C LEU A 96 1.38 -2.19 -16.21
N GLU A 97 2.60 -2.15 -16.74
CA GLU A 97 2.99 -1.27 -17.84
C GLU A 97 2.18 -1.52 -19.11
N SER A 98 1.93 -2.79 -19.45
CA SER A 98 1.08 -3.16 -20.62
C SER A 98 -0.37 -2.68 -20.49
N ARG A 99 -0.80 -2.25 -19.30
CA ARG A 99 -2.12 -1.68 -19.01
C ARG A 99 -2.09 -0.15 -18.87
N GLY A 100 -0.97 0.48 -19.21
CA GLY A 100 -0.80 1.93 -19.14
C GLY A 100 -0.57 2.47 -17.73
N VAL A 101 -0.24 1.60 -16.76
CA VAL A 101 0.18 2.04 -15.43
C VAL A 101 1.64 2.50 -15.50
N ILE A 102 1.92 3.68 -14.97
CA ILE A 102 3.28 4.17 -14.76
C ILE A 102 3.87 3.45 -13.54
N VAL A 103 4.99 2.74 -13.72
CA VAL A 103 5.63 1.95 -12.67
C VAL A 103 6.98 2.57 -12.30
N HIS A 104 7.12 2.95 -11.03
CA HIS A 104 8.40 3.33 -10.42
C HIS A 104 9.02 2.14 -9.70
N ARG A 105 10.31 1.87 -9.91
CA ARG A 105 11.00 0.72 -9.33
C ARG A 105 12.03 1.16 -8.29
N VAL A 106 11.90 0.65 -7.06
CA VAL A 106 12.92 0.85 -6.01
C VAL A 106 13.94 -0.29 -6.10
N ASP A 107 14.87 -0.21 -7.05
CA ASP A 107 15.81 -1.30 -7.33
C ASP A 107 16.98 -1.41 -6.33
N HIS A 108 17.37 -0.29 -5.71
CA HIS A 108 18.45 -0.21 -4.72
C HIS A 108 18.21 0.95 -3.75
N PHE A 109 18.89 0.95 -2.60
CA PHE A 109 18.90 2.10 -1.70
C PHE A 109 19.82 3.19 -2.27
N PRO A 110 19.35 4.41 -2.54
CA PRO A 110 20.18 5.42 -3.19
C PRO A 110 21.09 6.19 -2.23
N PHE A 111 20.99 5.99 -0.91
CA PHE A 111 21.67 6.79 0.12
C PHE A 111 22.56 5.94 1.04
N PRO A 112 23.74 5.48 0.59
CA PRO A 112 24.62 4.63 1.40
C PRO A 112 25.01 5.24 2.76
N GLU A 113 25.10 6.57 2.85
CA GLU A 113 25.35 7.32 4.08
C GLU A 113 24.27 7.11 5.16
N GLU A 114 23.05 6.75 4.73
CA GLU A 114 21.90 6.52 5.62
C GLU A 114 21.71 5.03 5.97
N GLU A 115 22.62 4.13 5.58
CA GLU A 115 22.46 2.67 5.85
C GLU A 115 22.29 2.34 7.33
N ASN A 116 22.88 3.16 8.21
CA ASN A 116 22.83 3.02 9.66
C ASN A 116 21.80 3.93 10.33
N TYR A 117 20.93 4.60 9.56
CA TYR A 117 19.87 5.44 10.13
C TYR A 117 18.98 4.61 11.06
N VAL A 118 19.06 4.89 12.36
CA VAL A 118 18.47 4.17 13.50
C VAL A 118 18.98 2.72 13.68
N ALA A 119 18.93 1.89 12.64
CA ALA A 119 19.46 0.53 12.65
C ALA A 119 19.81 0.04 11.24
N LYS A 120 20.77 -0.89 11.13
CA LYS A 120 21.20 -1.49 9.86
C LYS A 120 20.13 -2.41 9.26
N GLY A 121 20.04 -2.48 7.93
CA GLY A 121 19.15 -3.39 7.18
C GLY A 121 18.01 -2.65 6.46
N ILE A 122 17.48 -3.20 5.37
CA ILE A 122 16.46 -2.52 4.55
C ILE A 122 15.64 -3.53 3.74
N ASN A 123 14.36 -3.23 3.51
CA ASN A 123 13.49 -4.06 2.67
C ASN A 123 12.70 -3.19 1.66
N PHE A 124 12.96 -3.37 0.35
CA PHE A 124 12.20 -2.69 -0.71
C PHE A 124 11.24 -3.58 -1.46
N VAL A 125 11.06 -4.82 -1.01
CA VAL A 125 10.12 -5.74 -1.64
C VAL A 125 8.68 -5.26 -1.41
N PHE A 126 8.44 -4.52 -0.31
CA PHE A 126 7.10 -4.07 0.09
C PHE A 126 7.01 -2.55 0.30
N PRO A 127 6.96 -1.74 -0.79
CA PRO A 127 6.84 -0.29 -0.69
C PRO A 127 5.47 0.18 -0.15
N ARG A 128 4.52 -0.73 0.05
CA ARG A 128 3.26 -0.47 0.73
C ARG A 128 3.45 0.00 2.17
N ASP A 129 4.41 -0.58 2.87
CA ASP A 129 4.54 -0.42 4.32
C ASP A 129 5.00 0.99 4.74
N PRO A 130 6.03 1.61 4.14
CA PRO A 130 6.64 2.84 4.67
C PRO A 130 5.88 4.14 4.35
N ILE A 131 4.86 4.12 3.49
CA ILE A 131 4.14 5.32 3.05
C ILE A 131 2.62 5.10 2.94
N LEU A 132 1.85 6.19 2.91
CA LEU A 132 0.42 6.20 2.57
C LEU A 132 0.15 7.32 1.57
N VAL A 133 -0.81 7.08 0.68
CA VAL A 133 -1.44 8.14 -0.12
C VAL A 133 -2.93 8.10 0.17
N ILE A 134 -3.49 9.19 0.72
CA ILE A 134 -4.92 9.31 1.03
C ILE A 134 -5.41 10.66 0.49
N ASP A 135 -6.32 10.61 -0.48
CA ASP A 135 -6.63 11.76 -1.33
C ASP A 135 -5.32 12.33 -1.88
N ASN A 136 -5.05 13.62 -1.69
CA ASN A 136 -3.83 14.30 -2.10
C ASN A 136 -2.75 14.37 -1.01
N ASN A 137 -2.85 13.57 0.06
CA ASN A 137 -1.88 13.52 1.15
C ASN A 137 -0.87 12.41 0.90
N PHE A 138 0.39 12.76 0.66
CA PHE A 138 1.50 11.82 0.71
C PHE A 138 2.06 11.80 2.14
N ILE A 139 1.92 10.66 2.81
CA ILE A 139 2.24 10.51 4.23
C ILE A 139 3.40 9.52 4.38
N GLU A 140 4.51 10.00 4.91
CA GLU A 140 5.56 9.14 5.44
C GLU A 140 5.14 8.62 6.82
N ILE A 141 5.13 7.30 6.98
CA ILE A 141 4.68 6.66 8.21
C ILE A 141 5.84 6.06 9.01
N SER A 142 5.56 5.68 10.26
CA SER A 142 6.56 5.27 11.25
C SER A 142 6.40 3.79 11.50
N LEU A 143 7.23 3.03 10.78
CA LEU A 143 7.32 1.58 10.91
C LEU A 143 7.83 1.19 12.30
N ARG A 144 7.32 0.08 12.83
CA ARG A 144 7.72 -0.40 14.15
C ARG A 144 9.18 -0.81 14.17
N SER A 145 9.55 -1.64 13.20
CA SER A 145 10.90 -2.16 13.04
C SER A 145 11.89 -1.03 12.72
N PRO A 146 12.86 -0.72 13.60
CA PRO A 146 13.74 0.45 13.41
C PRO A 146 14.57 0.42 12.12
N PHE A 147 15.04 -0.76 11.70
CA PHE A 147 15.84 -0.91 10.48
C PHE A 147 15.07 -0.50 9.22
N ARG A 148 13.73 -0.63 9.24
CA ARG A 148 12.86 -0.31 8.12
C ARG A 148 12.52 1.17 7.98
N ARG A 149 12.76 2.00 9.02
CA ARG A 149 12.31 3.41 9.05
C ARG A 149 12.91 4.29 7.96
N LYS A 150 14.03 3.88 7.36
CA LYS A 150 14.68 4.56 6.21
C LYS A 150 14.17 4.09 4.84
N GLU A 151 13.31 3.06 4.77
CA GLU A 151 12.74 2.58 3.50
C GLU A 151 12.05 3.71 2.72
N LYS A 152 11.40 4.64 3.44
CA LYS A 152 10.78 5.83 2.87
C LYS A 152 11.74 6.72 2.07
N PHE A 153 13.04 6.76 2.42
CA PHE A 153 14.00 7.58 1.69
C PHE A 153 14.17 7.09 0.25
N ALA A 154 14.12 5.78 0.01
CA ALA A 154 14.22 5.25 -1.35
C ALA A 154 12.99 5.58 -2.22
N ILE A 155 11.89 5.98 -1.61
CA ILE A 155 10.65 6.35 -2.28
C ILE A 155 10.60 7.86 -2.60
N ARG A 156 11.19 8.70 -1.75
CA ARG A 156 11.17 10.17 -1.89
C ARG A 156 11.49 10.67 -3.30
N PRO A 157 12.53 10.16 -4.02
CA PRO A 157 12.86 10.66 -5.36
C PRO A 157 11.71 10.60 -6.37
N PHE A 158 10.74 9.70 -6.21
CA PHE A 158 9.59 9.58 -7.12
C PHE A 158 8.54 10.66 -6.91
N VAL A 159 8.48 11.25 -5.71
CA VAL A 159 7.43 12.21 -5.31
C VAL A 159 7.97 13.61 -5.03
N GLU A 160 9.27 13.78 -4.78
CA GLU A 160 9.92 15.08 -4.51
C GLU A 160 9.68 16.11 -5.62
N LYS A 161 9.51 15.67 -6.87
CA LYS A 161 9.15 16.53 -8.00
C LYS A 161 7.82 17.30 -7.81
N PHE A 162 7.00 16.91 -6.84
CA PHE A 162 5.73 17.55 -6.50
C PHE A 162 5.77 18.37 -5.22
N ILE A 163 6.93 18.54 -4.57
CA ILE A 163 7.03 19.20 -3.25
C ILE A 163 6.51 20.66 -3.26
N ASP A 164 6.68 21.36 -4.38
CA ASP A 164 6.22 22.74 -4.57
C ASP A 164 4.80 22.83 -5.14
N ASP A 165 4.15 21.70 -5.42
CA ASP A 165 2.78 21.69 -5.93
C ASP A 165 1.79 21.90 -4.77
N PRO A 166 1.06 23.03 -4.71
CA PRO A 166 0.17 23.36 -3.59
C PRO A 166 -1.04 22.41 -3.50
N ARG A 167 -1.23 21.52 -4.48
CA ARG A 167 -2.27 20.49 -4.47
C ARG A 167 -1.85 19.24 -3.72
N VAL A 168 -0.58 19.08 -3.33
CA VAL A 168 -0.09 17.91 -2.60
C VAL A 168 0.28 18.29 -1.18
N ASN A 169 -0.22 17.52 -0.22
CA ASN A 169 0.17 17.67 1.18
C ASN A 169 1.22 16.61 1.51
N PHE A 170 2.47 17.04 1.72
CA PHE A 170 3.54 16.17 2.21
C PHE A 170 3.60 16.21 3.73
N VAL A 171 3.41 15.07 4.38
CA VAL A 171 3.38 14.96 5.83
C VAL A 171 4.18 13.75 6.30
N SER A 172 4.88 13.89 7.43
CA SER A 172 5.47 12.76 8.13
C SER A 172 4.81 12.62 9.49
N ILE A 173 4.44 11.41 9.86
CA ILE A 173 4.12 11.09 11.25
C ILE A 173 5.35 11.36 12.12
N PRO A 174 5.18 11.76 13.40
CA PRO A 174 6.29 11.86 14.34
C PRO A 174 7.06 10.55 14.39
N PRO A 175 8.40 10.59 14.38
CA PRO A 175 9.20 9.37 14.49
C PRO A 175 8.90 8.70 15.82
N ALA A 176 8.58 7.40 15.80
CA ALA A 176 8.48 6.61 17.02
C ALA A 176 9.82 6.54 17.75
N SER A 177 9.79 6.15 19.03
CA SER A 177 10.99 6.00 19.85
C SER A 177 12.09 5.22 19.10
N PRO A 178 13.35 5.69 19.10
CA PRO A 178 14.45 4.95 18.46
C PRO A 178 14.78 3.66 19.22
N HIS A 179 14.31 3.52 20.46
CA HIS A 179 14.42 2.30 21.23
C HIS A 179 13.33 1.30 20.79
N LEU A 180 13.58 0.01 21.02
CA LEU A 180 12.57 -1.06 20.88
C LEU A 180 11.51 -1.00 22.00
N ASP A 181 11.14 0.22 22.43
CA ASP A 181 10.04 0.41 23.36
C ASP A 181 8.72 0.42 22.58
N GLU A 182 7.62 0.09 23.26
CA GLU A 182 6.30 0.01 22.64
C GLU A 182 5.64 1.40 22.46
N ARG A 183 6.37 2.51 22.64
CA ARG A 183 5.80 3.86 22.53
C ARG A 183 5.82 4.31 21.07
N GLY A 184 4.65 4.16 20.43
CA GLY A 184 4.37 4.70 19.11
C GLY A 184 4.33 6.25 19.06
N PRO A 185 3.70 6.82 18.04
CA PRO A 185 2.74 6.18 17.15
C PRO A 185 3.40 5.28 16.09
N PHE A 186 2.86 4.08 15.91
CA PHE A 186 3.27 3.15 14.85
C PHE A 186 2.13 2.98 13.85
N LEU A 187 2.46 3.10 12.57
CA LEU A 187 1.51 2.91 11.47
C LEU A 187 2.26 2.32 10.28
N GLU A 188 1.74 1.23 9.72
CA GLU A 188 2.29 0.54 8.55
C GLU A 188 1.23 0.45 7.44
N GLY A 189 1.60 0.70 6.19
CA GLY A 189 0.61 0.82 5.11
C GLY A 189 -0.10 -0.48 4.73
N GLY A 190 0.46 -1.64 5.10
CA GLY A 190 -0.23 -2.93 5.01
C GLY A 190 -1.48 -3.00 5.89
N ASP A 191 -1.51 -2.25 7.01
CA ASP A 191 -2.67 -2.19 7.89
C ASP A 191 -3.78 -1.25 7.40
N VAL A 192 -3.50 -0.39 6.42
CA VAL A 192 -4.42 0.68 6.02
C VAL A 192 -5.15 0.32 4.73
N LEU A 193 -6.48 0.23 4.80
CA LEU A 193 -7.37 0.06 3.65
C LEU A 193 -8.26 1.29 3.46
N LEU A 194 -8.40 1.74 2.21
CA LEU A 194 -9.16 2.93 1.86
C LEU A 194 -10.54 2.60 1.27
N ASN A 195 -11.60 3.16 1.86
CA ASN A 195 -12.98 3.07 1.39
C ASN A 195 -13.64 4.47 1.38
N GLY A 196 -13.05 5.39 0.61
CA GLY A 196 -13.53 6.76 0.52
C GLY A 196 -13.25 7.53 1.81
N TYR A 197 -14.30 7.97 2.49
CA TYR A 197 -14.19 8.65 3.79
C TYR A 197 -14.01 7.69 4.98
N GLU A 198 -14.21 6.40 4.77
CA GLU A 198 -14.04 5.37 5.77
C GLU A 198 -12.67 4.72 5.57
N ILE A 199 -11.82 4.79 6.60
CA ILE A 199 -10.46 4.26 6.57
C ILE A 199 -10.35 3.18 7.62
N TYR A 200 -9.78 2.04 7.27
CA TYR A 200 -9.62 0.92 8.20
C TYR A 200 -8.15 0.73 8.52
N VAL A 201 -7.82 0.59 9.81
CA VAL A 201 -6.47 0.37 10.30
C VAL A 201 -6.45 -0.94 11.09
N GLY A 202 -5.70 -1.92 10.59
CA GLY A 202 -5.41 -3.16 11.30
C GLY A 202 -4.60 -2.91 12.57
N ASN A 203 -4.91 -3.65 13.63
CA ASN A 203 -4.11 -3.68 14.84
C ASN A 203 -4.01 -5.11 15.37
N SER A 204 -2.90 -5.76 15.02
CA SER A 204 -2.45 -7.05 15.56
C SER A 204 -1.57 -6.92 16.81
N GLY A 205 -1.14 -5.69 17.12
CA GLY A 205 -0.10 -5.40 18.11
C GLY A 205 1.33 -5.68 17.62
N VAL A 206 1.52 -6.03 16.33
CA VAL A 206 2.83 -6.36 15.75
C VAL A 206 3.35 -5.25 14.82
N ALA A 207 2.47 -4.57 14.08
CA ALA A 207 2.83 -3.50 13.15
C ALA A 207 2.29 -2.15 13.68
N SER A 208 1.08 -1.76 13.26
CA SER A 208 0.43 -0.54 13.72
C SER A 208 -0.08 -0.62 15.17
N ASP A 209 -0.28 0.53 15.81
CA ASP A 209 -0.86 0.63 17.16
C ASP A 209 -2.01 1.65 17.26
N GLN A 210 -2.64 1.70 18.44
CA GLN A 210 -3.73 2.64 18.72
C GLN A 210 -3.32 4.10 18.56
N ASN A 211 -2.06 4.43 18.89
CA ASN A 211 -1.53 5.78 18.77
C ASN A 211 -1.36 6.19 17.30
N GLY A 212 -0.94 5.26 16.43
CA GLY A 212 -0.89 5.47 14.97
C GLY A 212 -2.27 5.68 14.37
N THR A 213 -3.24 4.86 14.75
CA THR A 213 -4.64 5.04 14.34
C THR A 213 -5.20 6.40 14.78
N ALA A 214 -4.97 6.78 16.04
CA ALA A 214 -5.42 8.06 16.59
C ALA A 214 -4.73 9.25 15.90
N TRP A 215 -3.43 9.14 15.61
CA TRP A 215 -2.70 10.14 14.85
C TRP A 215 -3.30 10.33 13.45
N LEU A 216 -3.59 9.23 12.74
CA LEU A 216 -4.18 9.28 11.41
C LEU A 216 -5.56 9.95 11.43
N GLN A 217 -6.42 9.61 12.40
CA GLN A 217 -7.72 10.26 12.58
C GLN A 217 -7.59 11.77 12.84
N ASN A 218 -6.67 12.17 13.72
CA ASN A 218 -6.46 13.58 14.05
C ASN A 218 -5.93 14.37 12.86
N TYR A 219 -5.03 13.78 12.07
CA TYR A 219 -4.47 14.40 10.88
C TYR A 219 -5.51 14.59 9.77
N LEU A 220 -6.26 13.52 9.45
CA LEU A 220 -7.29 13.56 8.40
C LEU A 220 -8.51 14.42 8.78
N GLY A 221 -8.71 14.65 10.08
CA GLY A 221 -9.78 15.48 10.61
C GLY A 221 -11.18 14.85 10.48
N PRO A 222 -12.24 15.60 10.82
CA PRO A 222 -13.60 15.05 10.94
C PRO A 222 -14.25 14.67 9.60
N LYS A 223 -13.62 15.02 8.48
CA LYS A 223 -14.08 14.62 7.13
C LYS A 223 -13.93 13.09 6.92
N TYR A 224 -12.94 12.48 7.57
CA TYR A 224 -12.68 11.05 7.50
C TYR A 224 -13.04 10.39 8.82
N LYS A 225 -13.43 9.11 8.73
CA LYS A 225 -13.63 8.24 9.87
C LYS A 225 -12.65 7.07 9.80
N VAL A 226 -11.69 7.06 10.71
CA VAL A 226 -10.67 6.02 10.83
C VAL A 226 -11.13 5.01 11.87
N HIS A 227 -11.24 3.75 11.48
CA HIS A 227 -11.67 2.65 12.33
C HIS A 227 -10.51 1.71 12.59
N GLU A 228 -10.30 1.41 13.86
CA GLU A 228 -9.43 0.31 14.24
C GLU A 228 -10.14 -1.03 14.04
N ILE A 229 -9.46 -1.98 13.39
CA ILE A 229 -9.88 -3.38 13.27
C ILE A 229 -8.88 -4.22 14.07
N LYS A 230 -9.34 -4.86 15.14
CA LYS A 230 -8.48 -5.73 15.95
C LYS A 230 -8.22 -7.04 15.21
N LEU A 231 -6.95 -7.39 15.07
CA LEU A 231 -6.50 -8.60 14.38
C LEU A 231 -5.93 -9.60 15.39
N LYS A 232 -5.91 -10.88 15.02
CA LYS A 232 -5.14 -11.86 15.77
C LYS A 232 -3.64 -11.55 15.70
N PRO A 233 -2.85 -11.87 16.75
CA PRO A 233 -1.41 -11.59 16.77
C PRO A 233 -0.59 -12.27 15.66
N ASP A 234 -1.10 -13.35 15.06
CA ASP A 234 -0.47 -14.07 13.95
C ASP A 234 -0.82 -13.51 12.56
N VAL A 235 -1.68 -12.49 12.49
CA VAL A 235 -1.97 -11.73 11.27
C VAL A 235 -1.16 -10.44 11.31
N LEU A 236 -0.10 -10.34 10.53
CA LEU A 236 0.82 -9.18 10.56
C LEU A 236 0.10 -7.87 10.24
N HIS A 237 -0.58 -7.83 9.08
CA HIS A 237 -1.24 -6.65 8.53
C HIS A 237 -2.69 -6.93 8.14
N LEU A 238 -3.54 -5.89 8.10
CA LEU A 238 -4.94 -6.00 7.66
C LEU A 238 -5.09 -6.57 6.24
N ASP A 239 -4.20 -6.23 5.32
CA ASP A 239 -4.25 -6.73 3.94
C ASP A 239 -3.87 -8.21 3.77
N CYS A 240 -3.43 -8.89 4.84
CA CYS A 240 -3.35 -10.34 4.90
C CYS A 240 -4.70 -11.00 5.22
N ALA A 241 -5.64 -10.26 5.81
CA ALA A 241 -6.95 -10.76 6.23
C ALA A 241 -8.15 -10.18 5.46
N MET A 242 -7.97 -9.06 4.75
CA MET A 242 -9.06 -8.37 4.06
C MET A 242 -8.58 -7.71 2.76
N ALA A 243 -9.40 -7.81 1.72
CA ALA A 243 -9.26 -6.98 0.52
C ALA A 243 -10.61 -6.42 0.10
N LEU A 244 -10.65 -5.12 -0.21
CA LEU A 244 -11.84 -4.44 -0.71
C LEU A 244 -11.80 -4.41 -2.23
N LEU A 245 -12.41 -5.39 -2.90
CA LEU A 245 -12.25 -5.57 -4.35
C LEU A 245 -12.96 -4.48 -5.16
N ARG A 246 -14.16 -4.10 -4.74
CA ARG A 246 -14.99 -3.02 -5.28
C ARG A 246 -16.11 -2.68 -4.29
N PRO A 247 -16.95 -1.64 -4.50
CA PRO A 247 -18.01 -1.30 -3.56
C PRO A 247 -18.92 -2.49 -3.27
N GLY A 248 -18.96 -2.92 -2.01
CA GLY A 248 -19.82 -4.00 -1.53
C GLY A 248 -19.32 -5.42 -1.79
N LEU A 249 -18.10 -5.62 -2.29
CA LEU A 249 -17.52 -6.95 -2.52
C LEU A 249 -16.06 -6.99 -2.05
N GLY A 250 -15.71 -8.00 -1.25
CA GLY A 250 -14.35 -8.18 -0.77
C GLY A 250 -13.93 -9.63 -0.51
N LEU A 251 -12.66 -9.80 -0.15
CA LEU A 251 -12.09 -11.04 0.40
C LEU A 251 -11.99 -10.89 1.92
N LEU A 252 -12.33 -11.94 2.67
CA LEU A 252 -12.27 -11.90 4.12
C LEU A 252 -11.82 -13.22 4.73
N TYR A 253 -10.69 -13.18 5.42
CA TYR A 253 -10.31 -14.17 6.42
C TYR A 253 -10.89 -13.77 7.78
N LYS A 254 -12.16 -14.12 8.03
CA LYS A 254 -12.91 -13.65 9.21
C LYS A 254 -12.26 -14.12 10.53
N ASP A 255 -11.70 -15.32 10.56
CA ASP A 255 -11.08 -15.85 11.77
C ASP A 255 -9.81 -15.08 12.17
N GLY A 256 -9.23 -14.25 11.28
CA GLY A 256 -8.10 -13.37 11.59
C GLY A 256 -8.50 -12.08 12.29
N ILE A 257 -9.79 -11.76 12.38
CA ILE A 257 -10.32 -10.51 12.93
C ILE A 257 -11.00 -10.78 14.28
N LEU A 258 -10.57 -10.04 15.30
CA LEU A 258 -11.07 -10.14 16.68
C LEU A 258 -12.19 -9.15 17.00
N SER A 259 -12.27 -8.04 16.28
CA SER A 259 -13.35 -7.07 16.45
C SER A 259 -14.54 -7.35 15.53
N GLU A 260 -15.67 -6.70 15.83
CA GLU A 260 -16.70 -6.53 14.82
C GLU A 260 -16.19 -5.64 13.68
N LEU A 261 -16.75 -5.85 12.48
CA LEU A 261 -16.46 -4.98 11.34
C LEU A 261 -17.23 -3.66 11.50
N PRO A 262 -16.64 -2.52 11.10
CA PRO A 262 -17.33 -1.24 11.07
C PRO A 262 -18.65 -1.27 10.30
N ASP A 263 -19.59 -0.40 10.69
CA ASP A 263 -20.92 -0.32 10.07
C ASP A 263 -20.88 -0.11 8.55
N SER A 264 -19.87 0.61 8.04
CA SER A 264 -19.66 0.85 6.61
C SER A 264 -19.33 -0.41 5.81
N LEU A 265 -18.93 -1.49 6.48
CA LEU A 265 -18.69 -2.82 5.89
C LEU A 265 -19.87 -3.78 6.08
N LYS A 266 -20.93 -3.38 6.79
CA LYS A 266 -22.14 -4.20 6.92
C LYS A 266 -22.83 -4.31 5.56
N GLY A 267 -23.27 -5.52 5.23
CA GLY A 267 -23.93 -5.83 3.95
C GLY A 267 -22.98 -6.03 2.77
N TRP A 268 -21.66 -5.93 2.97
CA TRP A 268 -20.70 -6.38 1.97
C TRP A 268 -20.82 -7.89 1.75
N ASP A 269 -20.72 -8.29 0.50
CA ASP A 269 -20.59 -9.69 0.09
C ASP A 269 -19.13 -10.10 0.20
N TRP A 270 -18.85 -11.07 1.06
CA TRP A 270 -17.50 -11.52 1.34
C TRP A 270 -17.24 -12.88 0.71
N ILE A 271 -16.20 -12.98 -0.11
CA ILE A 271 -15.59 -14.26 -0.44
C ILE A 271 -14.78 -14.68 0.78
N THR A 272 -15.27 -15.68 1.51
CA THR A 272 -14.57 -16.26 2.66
C THR A 272 -13.23 -16.82 2.20
N VAL A 273 -12.15 -16.42 2.87
CA VAL A 273 -10.79 -16.96 2.74
C VAL A 273 -10.55 -17.91 3.91
N THR A 274 -10.03 -19.11 3.66
CA THR A 274 -9.72 -20.08 4.73
C THR A 274 -8.39 -19.75 5.41
N LYS A 275 -8.10 -20.35 6.57
CA LYS A 275 -6.78 -20.22 7.23
C LYS A 275 -5.63 -20.61 6.30
N GLU A 276 -5.75 -21.75 5.60
CA GLU A 276 -4.70 -22.23 4.69
C GLU A 276 -4.44 -21.26 3.54
N GLU A 277 -5.50 -20.64 3.00
CA GLU A 277 -5.35 -19.65 1.95
C GLU A 277 -4.79 -18.33 2.48
N ALA A 278 -5.21 -17.89 3.67
CA ALA A 278 -4.69 -16.70 4.32
C ALA A 278 -3.19 -16.84 4.66
N ASP A 279 -2.76 -18.02 5.10
CA ASP A 279 -1.34 -18.34 5.35
C ASP A 279 -0.48 -18.27 4.09
N LYS A 280 -1.12 -18.48 2.93
CA LYS A 280 -0.53 -18.30 1.60
C LYS A 280 -0.82 -16.92 1.00
N LEU A 281 -1.29 -15.97 1.80
CA LEU A 281 -1.60 -14.58 1.40
C LEU A 281 -2.75 -14.43 0.40
N GLY A 282 -3.79 -15.26 0.52
CA GLY A 282 -4.95 -15.28 -0.37
C GLY A 282 -5.80 -14.00 -0.42
N CYS A 283 -5.67 -13.13 0.59
CA CYS A 283 -6.28 -11.80 0.57
C CYS A 283 -5.42 -10.76 -0.16
N ASN A 284 -4.11 -10.99 -0.30
CA ASN A 284 -3.14 -9.98 -0.70
C ASN A 284 -3.03 -9.83 -2.23
N VAL A 285 -4.16 -9.49 -2.86
CA VAL A 285 -4.31 -9.32 -4.31
C VAL A 285 -4.08 -7.86 -4.74
N LEU A 286 -3.77 -7.62 -6.02
CA LEU A 286 -3.66 -6.26 -6.57
C LEU A 286 -4.91 -5.92 -7.37
N ILE A 287 -5.65 -4.92 -6.89
CA ILE A 287 -6.85 -4.42 -7.54
C ILE A 287 -6.43 -3.34 -8.55
N LEU A 288 -6.68 -3.58 -9.84
CA LEU A 288 -6.39 -2.61 -10.91
C LEU A 288 -7.48 -1.56 -11.02
N ASP A 289 -8.74 -1.98 -10.90
CA ASP A 289 -9.94 -1.15 -10.92
C ASP A 289 -11.12 -1.92 -10.30
N ASP A 290 -12.35 -1.42 -10.45
CA ASP A 290 -13.56 -2.02 -9.89
C ASP A 290 -14.03 -3.31 -10.60
N LYS A 291 -13.28 -3.78 -11.60
CA LYS A 291 -13.59 -5.00 -12.36
C LYS A 291 -12.44 -5.99 -12.37
N THR A 292 -11.20 -5.51 -12.35
CA THR A 292 -10.02 -6.35 -12.64
C THR A 292 -9.07 -6.45 -11.44
N VAL A 293 -8.68 -7.68 -11.11
CA VAL A 293 -7.78 -8.04 -10.02
C VAL A 293 -6.64 -8.92 -10.55
N ILE A 294 -5.43 -8.72 -10.03
CA ILE A 294 -4.29 -9.62 -10.20
C ILE A 294 -4.17 -10.50 -8.95
N ALA A 295 -4.11 -11.82 -9.14
CA ALA A 295 -3.99 -12.80 -8.07
C ALA A 295 -3.04 -13.94 -8.45
N ASP A 296 -2.52 -14.65 -7.44
CA ASP A 296 -1.62 -15.79 -7.66
C ASP A 296 -2.46 -17.03 -8.03
N PRO A 297 -2.12 -17.75 -9.13
CA PRO A 297 -2.81 -18.98 -9.54
C PRO A 297 -2.90 -20.05 -8.45
N GLN A 298 -2.04 -20.03 -7.42
CA GLN A 298 -2.15 -20.93 -6.27
C GLN A 298 -3.50 -20.81 -5.53
N HIS A 299 -4.20 -19.68 -5.65
CA HIS A 299 -5.48 -19.42 -5.01
C HIS A 299 -6.68 -19.78 -5.89
N ALA A 300 -6.63 -20.92 -6.58
CA ALA A 300 -7.61 -21.34 -7.57
C ALA A 300 -9.08 -21.25 -7.11
N ARG A 301 -9.37 -21.59 -5.83
CA ARG A 301 -10.72 -21.48 -5.26
C ARG A 301 -11.17 -20.02 -5.14
N ILE A 302 -10.36 -19.14 -4.53
CA ILE A 302 -10.66 -17.70 -4.39
C ILE A 302 -10.85 -17.08 -5.77
N ILE A 303 -9.98 -17.41 -6.73
CA ILE A 303 -10.08 -16.96 -8.13
C ILE A 303 -11.41 -17.38 -8.75
N LYS A 304 -11.83 -18.64 -8.56
CA LYS A 304 -13.12 -19.14 -9.06
C LYS A 304 -14.30 -18.38 -8.44
N GLU A 305 -14.27 -18.09 -7.15
CA GLU A 305 -15.33 -17.31 -6.49
C GLU A 305 -15.35 -15.84 -6.94
N MET A 306 -14.18 -15.22 -7.14
CA MET A 306 -14.06 -13.88 -7.73
C MET A 306 -14.70 -13.84 -9.14
N ARG A 307 -14.36 -14.80 -10.00
CA ARG A 307 -14.92 -14.92 -11.36
C ARG A 307 -16.44 -15.13 -11.35
N LYS A 308 -16.96 -15.98 -10.45
CA LYS A 308 -18.42 -16.16 -10.28
C LYS A 308 -19.14 -14.87 -9.91
N LYS A 309 -18.49 -13.99 -9.17
CA LYS A 309 -19.01 -12.67 -8.79
C LYS A 309 -18.71 -11.58 -9.83
N GLY A 310 -18.22 -11.95 -11.02
CA GLY A 310 -17.97 -11.00 -12.12
C GLY A 310 -16.76 -10.12 -11.89
N VAL A 311 -15.73 -10.62 -11.19
CA VAL A 311 -14.40 -10.01 -11.14
C VAL A 311 -13.55 -10.68 -12.22
N GLU A 312 -12.92 -9.87 -13.07
CA GLU A 312 -11.90 -10.32 -14.00
C GLU A 312 -10.61 -10.57 -13.23
N VAL A 313 -10.06 -11.79 -13.35
CA VAL A 313 -8.85 -12.17 -12.62
C VAL A 313 -7.73 -12.49 -13.58
N ILE A 314 -6.66 -11.70 -13.49
CA ILE A 314 -5.38 -11.93 -14.16
C ILE A 314 -4.51 -12.75 -13.22
N GLU A 315 -4.08 -13.92 -13.68
CA GLU A 315 -3.27 -14.82 -12.89
C GLU A 315 -1.79 -14.54 -13.17
N VAL A 316 -1.03 -14.21 -12.12
CA VAL A 316 0.43 -13.96 -12.19
C VAL A 316 1.08 -14.80 -11.10
N PRO A 317 2.02 -15.72 -11.41
CA PRO A 317 2.76 -16.43 -10.36
C PRO A 317 3.55 -15.48 -9.47
N TYR A 318 3.41 -15.62 -8.15
CA TYR A 318 3.99 -14.72 -7.15
C TYR A 318 4.35 -15.45 -5.83
N ASP A 319 4.44 -16.78 -5.90
CA ASP A 319 4.66 -17.69 -4.77
C ASP A 319 6.05 -17.54 -4.15
N GLU A 320 7.07 -17.17 -4.94
CA GLU A 320 8.42 -17.01 -4.43
C GLU A 320 8.55 -15.71 -3.63
N VAL A 321 7.94 -14.62 -4.10
CA VAL A 321 7.86 -13.36 -3.34
C VAL A 321 7.04 -13.55 -2.06
N SER A 322 5.97 -14.35 -2.12
CA SER A 322 5.09 -14.63 -0.97
C SER A 322 5.80 -15.31 0.21
N LYS A 323 6.96 -15.95 -0.01
CA LYS A 323 7.81 -16.50 1.07
C LYS A 323 8.35 -15.42 2.02
N PHE A 324 8.34 -14.15 1.61
CA PHE A 324 8.71 -13.01 2.42
C PHE A 324 7.53 -12.39 3.19
N LEU A 325 6.43 -13.14 3.33
CA LEU A 325 5.23 -12.76 4.10
C LEU A 325 4.44 -11.58 3.51
N GLY A 326 4.63 -11.28 2.23
CA GLY A 326 3.83 -10.30 1.47
C GLY A 326 3.70 -10.70 0.00
N ALA A 327 2.58 -10.32 -0.64
CA ALA A 327 2.30 -10.63 -2.04
C ALA A 327 2.02 -9.34 -2.83
N PHE A 328 1.02 -9.34 -3.71
CA PHE A 328 0.83 -8.23 -4.65
C PHE A 328 0.52 -6.91 -3.98
N ARG A 329 -0.36 -6.88 -2.96
CA ARG A 329 -0.75 -5.61 -2.33
C ARG A 329 0.40 -4.99 -1.54
N CYS A 330 1.17 -5.81 -0.83
CA CYS A 330 2.38 -5.36 -0.14
C CYS A 330 3.44 -4.86 -1.14
N SER A 331 3.56 -5.52 -2.30
CA SER A 331 4.61 -5.25 -3.29
C SER A 331 4.45 -3.94 -4.05
N HIS A 332 3.30 -3.26 -3.95
CA HIS A 332 3.05 -2.02 -4.67
C HIS A 332 2.42 -0.97 -3.78
N HIS A 333 2.64 0.32 -4.08
CA HIS A 333 1.93 1.44 -3.47
C HIS A 333 1.42 2.42 -4.52
N PRO A 334 0.10 2.66 -4.64
CA PRO A 334 -0.44 3.58 -5.62
C PRO A 334 -0.08 5.03 -5.26
N LEU A 335 0.45 5.76 -6.23
CA LEU A 335 0.53 7.22 -6.17
C LEU A 335 -0.74 7.84 -6.74
N ILE A 336 -1.31 7.20 -7.78
CA ILE A 336 -2.52 7.67 -8.44
C ILE A 336 -3.47 6.50 -8.69
N ARG A 337 -4.67 6.62 -8.14
CA ARG A 337 -5.88 5.91 -8.59
C ARG A 337 -6.88 6.94 -9.10
N GLU A 338 -7.26 6.84 -10.37
CA GLU A 338 -8.33 7.65 -10.94
C GLU A 338 -9.67 7.16 -10.39
N SER A 339 -10.32 7.99 -9.59
CA SER A 339 -11.67 7.74 -9.10
C SER A 339 -12.37 9.03 -8.71
N LYS A 340 -13.65 8.89 -8.35
CA LYS A 340 -14.41 9.95 -7.70
C LYS A 340 -14.55 9.57 -6.24
N LEU A 341 -14.12 10.47 -5.36
CA LEU A 341 -14.39 10.37 -3.93
C LEU A 341 -15.91 10.34 -3.73
N LYS A 342 -16.40 9.30 -3.08
CA LYS A 342 -17.82 9.07 -2.78
C LYS A 342 -18.02 8.93 -1.29
#